data_AF-A0A9W8N8Y3-F1
#
_entry.id   AF-A0A9W8N8Y3-F1
#
_cell.length_a   1.000
_cell.length_b   1.000
_cell.length_c   1.000
_cell.angle_alpha   90.00
_cell.angle_beta   90.00
_cell.angle_gamma   90.00
#
_symmetry.space_group_name_H-M   'P 1'
#
loop_
_entity.id
_entity.type
_entity.pdbx_description
1 polymer ?
#
loop_
_entity_poly.entity_id
_entity_poly.type
_entity_poly.pdbx_seq_one_letter_code
_entity_poly.pdbx_strand_id
1 'polypeptide(L)'
;MPQTNLENRRKKVTRTAFVTIGATAGFRSLLQEVVSPKFLTTLKSRSFTHLIVQCGPDLEYFNTIISSDSQESDGVEITAFSYAPDLNKYFTLASSGKDSDGNGKRECGMIISHAGSGSIIGALEFDSKLIAVPNPELMDNHQLEIAEEMESQGFLIHGTLGSVAEAVEKIDTMELKKWPPGPSPGSAYQKGGLWEAINELMPQ
;
A
#
# COMPACT_ATOMS: atom_id res chain seq x y z
N MET A 1 34.07 -20.80 -32.42
CA MET A 1 34.01 -19.33 -32.19
C MET A 1 32.77 -19.04 -31.37
N PRO A 2 32.87 -18.39 -30.21
CA PRO A 2 31.74 -18.25 -29.31
C PRO A 2 30.80 -17.14 -29.81
N GLN A 3 29.53 -17.49 -30.00
CA GLN A 3 28.47 -16.52 -30.25
C GLN A 3 28.19 -15.77 -28.96
N THR A 4 28.35 -14.45 -29.05
CA THR A 4 28.07 -13.44 -28.05
C THR A 4 26.64 -13.56 -27.54
N ASN A 5 26.51 -14.07 -26.31
CA ASN A 5 25.28 -14.09 -25.54
C ASN A 5 24.99 -12.66 -25.06
N LEU A 6 24.37 -11.86 -25.93
CA LEU A 6 23.83 -10.54 -25.61
C LEU A 6 22.50 -10.73 -24.87
N GLU A 7 22.54 -11.35 -23.69
CA GLU A 7 21.40 -11.39 -22.80
C GLU A 7 21.10 -9.97 -22.33
N ASN A 8 19.94 -9.48 -22.76
CA ASN A 8 19.27 -8.28 -22.30
C ASN A 8 19.54 -8.02 -20.81
N ARG A 9 20.40 -7.04 -20.49
CA ARG A 9 20.29 -6.30 -19.23
C ARG A 9 19.00 -5.49 -19.28
N ARG A 10 17.84 -6.15 -19.14
CA ARG A 10 16.60 -5.49 -18.78
C ARG A 10 16.90 -4.80 -17.45
N LYS A 11 16.94 -3.46 -17.45
CA LYS A 11 16.89 -2.69 -16.20
C LYS A 11 15.76 -3.31 -15.38
N LYS A 12 16.06 -3.87 -14.20
CA LYS A 12 15.05 -4.51 -13.35
C LYS A 12 14.15 -3.38 -12.87
N VAL A 13 12.98 -3.24 -13.50
CA VAL A 13 11.95 -2.30 -13.09
C VAL A 13 11.06 -3.03 -12.11
N THR A 14 10.94 -2.50 -10.91
CA THR A 14 10.09 -3.06 -9.87
C THR A 14 8.96 -2.09 -9.53
N ARG A 15 7.78 -2.65 -9.29
CA ARG A 15 6.61 -1.91 -8.84
C ARG A 15 5.98 -2.73 -7.72
N THR A 16 5.96 -2.16 -6.53
CA THR A 16 5.61 -2.88 -5.30
C THR A 16 4.23 -2.44 -4.82
N ALA A 17 3.40 -3.42 -4.47
CA ALA A 17 2.18 -3.21 -3.70
C ALA A 17 2.48 -3.60 -2.25
N PHE A 18 2.40 -2.64 -1.32
CA PHE A 18 2.57 -2.90 0.10
C PHE A 18 1.20 -2.88 0.78
N VAL A 19 0.83 -3.95 1.47
CA VAL A 19 -0.44 -4.08 2.21
C VAL A 19 -0.13 -4.11 3.70
N THR A 20 -0.85 -3.31 4.49
CA THR A 20 -0.75 -3.34 5.95
C THR A 20 -2.12 -3.36 6.63
N ILE A 21 -2.35 -4.41 7.41
CA ILE A 21 -3.53 -4.52 8.28
C ILE A 21 -3.32 -3.93 9.68
N GLY A 22 -2.14 -3.35 9.93
CA GLY A 22 -1.74 -2.90 11.26
C GLY A 22 -1.03 -3.99 12.08
N ALA A 23 -0.68 -3.64 13.31
CA ALA A 23 0.09 -4.51 14.21
C ALA A 23 -0.78 -5.24 15.26
N THR A 24 -1.94 -4.68 15.59
CA THR A 24 -2.70 -5.02 16.80
C THR A 24 -3.98 -5.80 16.51
N ALA A 25 -4.69 -5.47 15.45
CA ALA A 25 -5.94 -6.12 15.06
C ALA A 25 -5.72 -7.04 13.85
N GLY A 26 -6.43 -8.16 13.85
CA GLY A 26 -6.52 -9.03 12.68
C GLY A 26 -7.46 -8.45 11.64
N PHE A 27 -7.24 -8.82 10.37
CA PHE A 27 -8.10 -8.40 9.25
C PHE A 27 -8.06 -9.44 8.13
N ARG A 28 -8.52 -10.65 8.47
CA ARG A 28 -8.48 -11.81 7.57
C ARG A 28 -9.22 -11.58 6.26
N SER A 29 -10.34 -10.85 6.30
CA SER A 29 -11.14 -10.55 5.11
C SER A 29 -10.34 -9.79 4.06
N LEU A 30 -9.54 -8.78 4.46
CA LEU A 30 -8.65 -8.07 3.55
C LEU A 30 -7.51 -8.98 3.07
N LEU A 31 -6.92 -9.78 3.97
CA LEU A 31 -5.85 -10.73 3.64
C LEU A 31 -6.27 -11.74 2.56
N GLN A 32 -7.49 -12.29 2.65
CA GLN A 32 -8.05 -13.19 1.64
C GLN A 32 -8.27 -12.47 0.31
N GLU A 33 -8.70 -11.22 0.35
CA GLU A 33 -8.98 -10.45 -0.85
C GLU A 33 -7.70 -10.08 -1.61
N VAL A 34 -6.63 -9.67 -0.92
CA VAL A 34 -5.35 -9.29 -1.55
C VAL A 34 -4.55 -10.47 -2.11
N VAL A 35 -4.97 -11.70 -1.84
CA VAL A 35 -4.43 -12.91 -2.49
C VAL A 35 -5.44 -13.57 -3.42
N SER A 36 -6.61 -12.96 -3.62
CA SER A 36 -7.61 -13.50 -4.54
C SER A 36 -7.10 -13.49 -5.99
N PRO A 37 -7.52 -14.45 -6.84
CA PRO A 37 -7.12 -14.47 -8.25
C PRO A 37 -7.47 -13.17 -9.00
N LYS A 38 -8.62 -12.55 -8.68
CA LYS A 38 -9.04 -11.26 -9.24
C LYS A 38 -7.98 -10.19 -8.94
N PHE A 39 -7.57 -10.07 -7.68
CA PHE A 39 -6.59 -9.07 -7.25
C PHE A 39 -5.20 -9.30 -7.85
N LEU A 40 -4.69 -10.54 -7.81
CA LEU A 40 -3.37 -10.88 -8.38
C LEU A 40 -3.31 -10.63 -9.89
N THR A 41 -4.38 -10.98 -10.62
CA THR A 41 -4.51 -10.68 -12.06
C THR A 41 -4.48 -9.18 -12.31
N THR A 42 -5.20 -8.39 -11.51
CA THR A 42 -5.19 -6.93 -11.60
C THR A 42 -3.79 -6.37 -11.34
N LEU A 43 -3.09 -6.81 -10.29
CA LEU A 43 -1.71 -6.40 -10.01
C LEU A 43 -0.79 -6.65 -11.20
N LYS A 44 -0.83 -7.86 -11.77
CA LYS A 44 -0.05 -8.23 -12.95
C LYS A 44 -0.37 -7.34 -14.15
N SER A 45 -1.65 -7.10 -14.42
CA SER A 45 -2.11 -6.24 -15.52
C SER A 45 -1.56 -4.80 -15.41
N ARG A 46 -1.33 -4.33 -14.18
CA ARG A 46 -0.76 -3.02 -13.86
C ARG A 46 0.76 -3.07 -13.63
N SER A 47 1.42 -4.15 -14.07
CA SER A 47 2.87 -4.32 -14.01
C SER A 47 3.46 -4.29 -12.58
N PHE A 48 2.66 -4.64 -11.56
CA PHE A 48 3.20 -4.91 -10.23
C PHE A 48 4.00 -6.20 -10.26
N THR A 49 5.17 -6.18 -9.64
CA THR A 49 6.10 -7.32 -9.60
C THR A 49 6.25 -7.90 -8.20
N HIS A 50 5.94 -7.11 -7.17
CA HIS A 50 6.05 -7.54 -5.78
C HIS A 50 4.78 -7.17 -5.02
N LEU A 51 4.27 -8.09 -4.21
CA LEU A 51 3.22 -7.89 -3.23
C LEU A 51 3.80 -8.19 -1.86
N ILE A 52 3.90 -7.17 -1.01
CA ILE A 52 4.43 -7.29 0.34
C ILE A 52 3.28 -7.07 1.32
N VAL A 53 3.02 -8.03 2.21
CA VAL A 53 1.87 -7.99 3.12
C VAL A 53 2.33 -8.05 4.58
N GLN A 54 2.07 -6.99 5.33
CA GLN A 54 2.11 -7.01 6.78
C GLN A 54 0.78 -7.59 7.30
N CYS A 55 0.87 -8.78 7.89
CA CYS A 55 -0.28 -9.56 8.34
C CYS A 55 -0.55 -9.47 9.85
N GLY A 56 0.26 -8.72 10.61
CA GLY A 56 0.07 -8.59 12.06
C GLY A 56 -0.02 -9.95 12.77
N PRO A 57 -1.06 -10.19 13.60
CA PRO A 57 -1.28 -11.47 14.27
C PRO A 57 -1.76 -12.60 13.34
N ASP A 58 -2.21 -12.28 12.13
CA ASP A 58 -2.77 -13.24 11.17
C ASP A 58 -1.73 -13.83 10.20
N LEU A 59 -0.43 -13.70 10.47
CA LEU A 59 0.63 -14.22 9.59
C LEU A 59 0.51 -15.74 9.34
N GLU A 60 0.24 -16.53 10.39
CA GLU A 60 0.09 -17.98 10.22
C GLU A 60 -1.08 -18.32 9.31
N TYR A 61 -2.20 -17.60 9.48
CA TYR A 61 -3.37 -17.72 8.62
C TYR A 61 -3.06 -17.29 7.18
N PHE A 62 -2.30 -16.22 6.99
CA PHE A 62 -1.88 -15.79 5.66
C PHE A 62 -1.01 -16.84 4.96
N ASN A 63 -0.10 -17.47 5.70
CA ASN A 63 0.76 -18.51 5.16
C ASN A 63 -0.03 -19.75 4.70
N THR A 64 -1.15 -20.09 5.35
CA THR A 64 -1.97 -21.23 4.91
C THR A 64 -2.69 -20.94 3.60
N ILE A 65 -3.26 -19.72 3.45
CA ILE A 65 -3.99 -19.34 2.23
C ILE A 65 -3.06 -19.16 1.02
N ILE A 66 -1.82 -18.66 1.21
CA ILE A 66 -0.87 -18.56 0.09
C ILE A 66 -0.28 -19.92 -0.30
N SER A 67 -0.14 -20.85 0.66
CA SER A 67 0.41 -22.18 0.39
C SER A 67 -0.58 -23.09 -0.35
N SER A 68 -1.89 -22.89 -0.15
CA SER A 68 -2.92 -23.69 -0.81
C SER A 68 -3.21 -23.26 -2.24
N ASP A 69 -2.95 -21.99 -2.60
CA ASP A 69 -3.55 -21.39 -3.81
C ASP A 69 -2.55 -20.62 -4.69
N SER A 70 -1.29 -20.37 -4.28
CA SER A 70 -0.47 -19.33 -4.95
C SER A 70 1.06 -19.51 -4.98
N GLN A 71 1.60 -20.72 -4.86
CA GLN A 71 3.04 -20.94 -5.03
C GLN A 71 3.51 -21.10 -6.50
N GLU A 72 2.59 -21.18 -7.47
CA GLU A 72 2.93 -21.12 -8.89
C GLU A 72 1.96 -20.20 -9.63
N SER A 73 2.51 -19.35 -10.52
CA SER A 73 1.80 -18.66 -11.62
C SER A 73 1.11 -17.31 -11.30
N ASP A 74 1.88 -16.22 -11.41
CA ASP A 74 1.48 -15.10 -12.30
C ASP A 74 2.53 -14.00 -12.49
N GLY A 75 3.75 -14.16 -11.96
CA GLY A 75 4.84 -13.21 -12.14
C GLY A 75 4.85 -12.06 -11.12
N VAL A 76 4.06 -12.18 -10.04
CA VAL A 76 4.10 -11.32 -8.86
C VAL A 76 4.73 -12.10 -7.70
N GLU A 77 5.79 -11.58 -7.11
CA GLU A 77 6.46 -12.15 -5.94
C GLU A 77 5.73 -11.73 -4.67
N ILE A 78 5.19 -12.69 -3.92
CA ILE A 78 4.43 -12.44 -2.69
C ILE A 78 5.34 -12.67 -1.48
N THR A 79 5.46 -11.66 -0.62
CA THR A 79 6.20 -11.74 0.65
C THR A 79 5.28 -11.31 1.79
N ALA A 80 5.32 -12.02 2.91
CA ALA A 80 4.53 -11.66 4.09
C ALA A 80 5.36 -11.66 5.37
N PHE A 81 4.99 -10.79 6.30
CA PHE A 81 5.57 -10.72 7.65
C PHE A 81 4.52 -10.28 8.67
N SER A 82 4.77 -10.55 9.95
CA SER A 82 3.83 -10.21 11.03
C SER A 82 3.96 -8.74 11.41
N TYR A 83 5.12 -8.36 11.93
CA TYR A 83 5.41 -7.02 12.43
C TYR A 83 6.74 -6.52 11.89
N ALA A 84 6.81 -5.22 11.63
CA ALA A 84 8.06 -4.53 11.40
C ALA A 84 8.12 -3.27 12.28
N PRO A 85 9.23 -3.05 13.01
CA PRO A 85 9.39 -1.87 13.85
C PRO A 85 9.49 -0.57 13.04
N ASP A 86 9.85 -0.67 11.77
CA ASP A 86 9.91 0.44 10.83
C ASP A 86 9.26 0.03 9.49
N LEU A 87 8.20 0.76 9.13
CA LEU A 87 7.49 0.60 7.87
C LEU A 87 8.08 1.47 6.75
N ASN A 88 8.91 2.46 7.07
CA ASN A 88 9.47 3.40 6.10
C ASN A 88 10.27 2.69 5.01
N LYS A 89 10.95 1.59 5.35
CA LYS A 89 11.64 0.76 4.36
C LYS A 89 10.68 0.15 3.33
N TYR A 90 9.48 -0.28 3.75
CA TYR A 90 8.48 -0.85 2.84
C TYR A 90 7.74 0.23 2.05
N PHE A 91 7.45 1.37 2.68
CA PHE A 91 6.93 2.54 1.98
C PHE A 91 7.91 3.03 0.90
N THR A 92 9.22 3.00 1.18
CA THR A 92 10.27 3.30 0.19
C THR A 92 10.32 2.29 -0.97
N LEU A 93 10.00 1.02 -0.70
CA LEU A 93 9.89 0.00 -1.75
C LEU A 93 8.64 0.18 -2.61
N ALA A 94 7.57 0.73 -2.05
CA ALA A 94 6.33 1.09 -2.75
C ALA A 94 6.39 2.48 -3.41
N SER A 95 7.44 3.27 -3.18
CA SER A 95 7.60 4.59 -3.77
C SER A 95 8.49 4.56 -5.02
N SER A 96 8.32 5.59 -5.86
CA SER A 96 9.16 5.78 -7.03
C SER A 96 10.61 6.11 -6.62
N GLY A 97 11.60 5.51 -7.29
CA GLY A 97 12.99 5.73 -6.93
C GLY A 97 14.00 4.88 -7.70
N LYS A 98 15.26 4.93 -7.26
CA LYS A 98 16.31 4.02 -7.72
C LYS A 98 16.49 2.92 -6.70
N ASP A 99 16.73 1.71 -7.18
CA ASP A 99 17.04 0.57 -6.33
C ASP A 99 18.30 0.83 -5.50
N SER A 100 18.43 0.18 -4.34
CA SER A 100 19.59 0.36 -3.45
C SER A 100 20.91 0.07 -4.14
N ASP A 101 20.88 -0.83 -5.13
CA ASP A 101 22.06 -1.26 -5.90
C ASP A 101 22.37 -0.33 -7.09
N GLY A 102 21.62 0.77 -7.25
CA GLY A 102 21.80 1.78 -8.30
C GLY A 102 21.49 1.33 -9.73
N ASN A 103 21.19 0.03 -9.92
CA ASN A 103 21.03 -0.60 -11.23
C ASN A 103 19.57 -0.98 -11.57
N GLY A 104 18.67 -0.92 -10.57
CA GLY A 104 17.22 -1.10 -10.73
C GLY A 104 16.45 0.23 -10.64
N LYS A 105 15.26 0.28 -11.21
CA LYS A 105 14.33 1.42 -11.11
C LYS A 105 13.07 0.96 -10.38
N ARG A 106 12.69 1.66 -9.31
CA ARG A 106 11.39 1.51 -8.67
C ARG A 106 10.40 2.47 -9.28
N GLU A 107 9.30 1.96 -9.78
CA GLU A 107 8.18 2.78 -10.22
C GLU A 107 7.23 3.07 -9.05
N CYS A 108 6.42 4.11 -9.22
CA CYS A 108 5.41 4.47 -8.23
C CYS A 108 4.48 3.27 -8.03
N GLY A 109 4.61 2.66 -6.86
CA GLY A 109 3.82 1.52 -6.44
C GLY A 109 2.55 1.98 -5.72
N MET A 110 2.06 1.11 -4.86
CA MET A 110 0.89 1.39 -4.05
C MET A 110 1.07 0.92 -2.61
N ILE A 111 0.35 1.56 -1.71
CA ILE A 111 0.18 1.15 -0.32
C ILE A 111 -1.31 0.94 -0.09
N ILE A 112 -1.69 -0.22 0.43
CA ILE A 112 -3.04 -0.54 0.87
C ILE A 112 -3.00 -0.60 2.39
N SER A 113 -3.76 0.26 3.05
CA SER A 113 -3.81 0.32 4.50
C SER A 113 -5.25 0.14 4.98
N HIS A 114 -5.43 -0.49 6.14
CA HIS A 114 -6.72 -0.63 6.83
C HIS A 114 -7.32 0.69 7.34
N ALA A 115 -6.89 1.84 6.81
CA ALA A 115 -7.21 3.18 7.28
C ALA A 115 -6.76 3.51 8.72
N GLY A 116 -5.71 2.84 9.23
CA GLY A 116 -5.07 3.24 10.48
C GLY A 116 -4.34 4.58 10.34
N SER A 117 -4.64 5.54 11.21
CA SER A 117 -4.15 6.93 11.15
C SER A 117 -2.63 7.05 10.95
N GLY A 118 -1.84 6.34 11.76
CA GLY A 118 -0.38 6.35 11.66
C GLY A 118 0.16 5.74 10.35
N SER A 119 -0.55 4.78 9.77
CA SER A 119 -0.16 4.16 8.50
C SER A 119 -0.55 5.03 7.30
N ILE A 120 -1.68 5.74 7.35
CA ILE A 120 -2.10 6.71 6.33
C ILE A 120 -1.08 7.84 6.24
N ILE A 121 -0.78 8.51 7.36
CA ILE A 121 0.14 9.66 7.37
C ILE A 121 1.53 9.22 6.92
N GLY A 122 2.04 8.13 7.48
CA GLY A 122 3.33 7.58 7.10
C GLY A 122 3.40 7.19 5.62
N ALA A 123 2.31 6.71 5.01
CA ALA A 123 2.27 6.37 3.59
C ALA A 123 2.20 7.61 2.68
N LEU A 124 1.45 8.64 3.09
CA LEU A 124 1.27 9.88 2.33
C LEU A 124 2.55 10.72 2.20
N GLU A 125 3.50 10.56 3.12
CA GLU A 125 4.82 11.20 3.03
C GLU A 125 5.67 10.65 1.87
N PHE A 126 5.36 9.47 1.33
CA PHE A 126 6.10 8.85 0.24
C PHE A 126 5.40 9.06 -1.10
N ASP A 127 6.19 9.09 -2.18
CA ASP A 127 5.69 9.18 -3.56
C ASP A 127 5.11 7.84 -4.04
N SER A 128 4.02 7.44 -3.40
CA SER A 128 3.29 6.19 -3.61
C SER A 128 1.78 6.46 -3.61
N LYS A 129 1.02 5.54 -4.21
CA LYS A 129 -0.44 5.65 -4.28
C LYS A 129 -1.07 4.97 -3.07
N LEU A 130 -1.90 5.68 -2.32
CA LEU A 130 -2.54 5.11 -1.12
C LEU A 130 -3.98 4.67 -1.41
N ILE A 131 -4.30 3.43 -1.04
CA ILE A 131 -5.68 2.94 -0.94
C ILE A 131 -5.98 2.72 0.55
N ALA A 132 -7.03 3.36 1.05
CA ALA A 132 -7.55 3.13 2.39
C ALA A 132 -8.71 2.14 2.31
N VAL A 133 -8.58 0.98 2.95
CA VAL A 133 -9.63 -0.04 3.06
C VAL A 133 -10.06 -0.14 4.52
N PRO A 134 -11.04 0.65 4.98
CA PRO A 134 -11.45 0.64 6.38
C PRO A 134 -11.93 -0.76 6.79
N ASN A 135 -11.64 -1.15 8.03
CA ASN A 135 -12.10 -2.44 8.54
C ASN A 135 -13.53 -2.31 9.10
N PRO A 136 -14.55 -2.91 8.46
CA PRO A 136 -15.93 -2.83 8.93
C PRO A 136 -16.16 -3.57 10.25
N GLU A 137 -15.25 -4.47 10.64
CA GLU A 137 -15.35 -5.24 11.90
C GLU A 137 -14.82 -4.46 13.10
N LEU A 138 -14.05 -3.39 12.89
CA LEU A 138 -13.63 -2.49 13.95
C LEU A 138 -14.71 -1.42 14.13
N MET A 139 -15.19 -1.25 15.36
CA MET A 139 -16.31 -0.38 15.74
C MET A 139 -16.09 1.14 15.49
N ASP A 140 -14.93 1.53 14.99
CA ASP A 140 -14.58 2.92 14.77
C ASP A 140 -14.95 3.35 13.35
N ASN A 141 -16.19 3.82 13.18
CA ASN A 141 -16.68 4.47 11.95
C ASN A 141 -15.76 5.62 11.48
N HIS A 142 -14.91 6.13 12.36
CA HIS A 142 -13.89 7.12 12.05
C HIS A 142 -12.95 6.68 10.94
N GLN A 143 -12.62 5.39 10.81
CA GLN A 143 -11.77 4.91 9.71
C GLN A 143 -12.39 5.17 8.34
N LEU A 144 -13.71 4.98 8.23
CA LEU A 144 -14.47 5.25 7.01
C LEU A 144 -14.56 6.75 6.74
N GLU A 145 -14.88 7.56 7.76
CA GLU A 145 -14.95 9.03 7.65
C GLU A 145 -13.63 9.61 7.15
N ILE A 146 -12.49 9.13 7.68
CA ILE A 146 -11.16 9.56 7.25
C ILE A 146 -10.91 9.16 5.79
N ALA A 147 -11.25 7.92 5.40
CA ALA A 147 -11.04 7.45 4.03
C ALA A 147 -11.87 8.27 3.02
N GLU A 148 -13.14 8.55 3.33
CA GLU A 148 -14.03 9.35 2.48
C GLU A 148 -13.58 10.81 2.36
N GLU A 149 -13.21 11.44 3.48
CA GLU A 149 -12.74 12.83 3.48
C GLU A 149 -11.43 12.97 2.69
N MET A 150 -10.49 12.05 2.88
CA MET A 150 -9.21 12.08 2.18
C MET A 150 -9.35 11.79 0.68
N GLU A 151 -10.29 10.92 0.29
CA GLU A 151 -10.65 10.70 -1.11
C GLU A 151 -11.29 11.95 -1.72
N SER A 152 -12.24 12.59 -1.02
CA SER A 152 -12.88 13.85 -1.43
C SER A 152 -11.86 14.96 -1.67
N GLN A 153 -10.84 15.04 -0.81
CA GLN A 153 -9.74 15.99 -0.98
C GLN A 153 -8.72 15.59 -2.06
N GLY A 154 -8.74 14.33 -2.49
CA GLY A 154 -7.94 13.77 -3.58
C GLY A 154 -6.56 13.26 -3.16
N PHE A 155 -6.35 12.88 -1.90
CA PHE A 155 -5.06 12.38 -1.40
C PHE A 155 -4.92 10.86 -1.50
N LEU A 156 -6.02 10.13 -1.36
CA LEU A 156 -6.05 8.67 -1.42
C LEU A 156 -7.28 8.16 -2.18
N ILE A 157 -7.33 6.85 -2.42
CA ILE A 157 -8.48 6.17 -2.99
C ILE A 157 -9.16 5.37 -1.88
N HIS A 158 -10.47 5.51 -1.74
CA HIS A 158 -11.23 4.66 -0.83
C HIS A 158 -11.44 3.29 -1.49
N GLY A 159 -10.92 2.25 -0.84
CA GLY A 159 -11.14 0.87 -1.24
C GLY A 159 -12.22 0.23 -0.38
N THR A 160 -13.15 -0.46 -1.02
CA THR A 160 -14.19 -1.23 -0.33
C THR A 160 -13.82 -2.71 -0.34
N LEU A 161 -14.01 -3.37 0.80
CA LEU A 161 -13.85 -4.81 0.92
C LEU A 161 -14.75 -5.53 -0.12
N GLY A 162 -14.21 -6.52 -0.80
CA GLY A 162 -14.80 -7.23 -1.94
C GLY A 162 -14.58 -6.55 -3.31
N SER A 163 -14.13 -5.29 -3.33
CA SER A 163 -13.87 -4.49 -4.54
C SER A 163 -12.50 -3.82 -4.52
N VAL A 164 -11.54 -4.29 -3.73
CA VAL A 164 -10.19 -3.71 -3.62
C VAL A 164 -9.46 -3.75 -4.96
N ALA A 165 -9.69 -4.79 -5.78
CA ALA A 165 -9.16 -4.85 -7.13
C ALA A 165 -9.61 -3.67 -8.02
N GLU A 166 -10.85 -3.18 -7.84
CA GLU A 166 -11.36 -2.03 -8.59
C GLU A 166 -10.72 -0.72 -8.11
N ALA A 167 -10.43 -0.61 -6.82
CA ALA A 167 -9.63 0.50 -6.29
C ALA A 167 -8.21 0.51 -6.88
N VAL A 168 -7.58 -0.66 -7.03
CA VAL A 168 -6.29 -0.79 -7.73
C VAL A 168 -6.40 -0.32 -9.18
N GLU A 169 -7.50 -0.65 -9.86
CA GLU A 169 -7.68 -0.20 -11.24
C GLU A 169 -7.75 1.32 -11.37
N LYS A 170 -8.32 2.00 -10.37
CA LYS A 170 -8.41 3.46 -10.33
C LYS A 170 -7.06 4.15 -10.14
N ILE A 171 -6.06 3.48 -9.56
CA ILE A 171 -4.75 4.07 -9.23
C ILE A 171 -4.10 4.77 -10.43
N ASP A 172 -4.11 4.14 -11.60
CA ASP A 172 -3.46 4.70 -12.80
C ASP A 172 -4.31 5.78 -13.49
N THR A 173 -5.61 5.85 -13.17
CA THR A 173 -6.53 6.86 -13.72
C THR A 173 -6.67 8.10 -12.85
N MET A 174 -6.40 8.00 -11.55
CA MET A 174 -6.51 9.12 -10.61
C MET A 174 -5.17 9.83 -10.39
N GLU A 175 -5.17 11.13 -10.67
CA GLU A 175 -4.13 12.05 -10.22
C GLU A 175 -4.36 12.41 -8.75
N LEU A 176 -3.75 11.63 -7.86
CA LEU A 176 -3.72 11.96 -6.43
C LEU A 176 -2.84 13.19 -6.18
N LYS A 177 -3.34 14.10 -5.35
CA LYS A 177 -2.59 15.26 -4.87
C LYS A 177 -1.42 14.79 -4.01
N LYS A 178 -0.30 15.50 -4.13
CA LYS A 178 0.83 15.30 -3.22
C LYS A 178 0.46 15.78 -1.83
N TRP A 179 0.77 14.95 -0.83
CA TRP A 179 0.64 15.32 0.55
C TRP A 179 1.52 16.55 0.86
N PRO A 180 1.00 17.58 1.54
CA PRO A 180 1.83 18.71 1.93
C PRO A 180 2.89 18.26 2.95
N PRO A 181 4.07 18.91 2.95
CA PRO A 181 5.06 18.65 4.00
C PRO A 181 4.43 18.90 5.37
N GLY A 182 4.79 18.05 6.35
CA GLY A 182 4.39 18.22 7.74
C GLY A 182 4.71 19.63 8.26
N PRO A 183 3.92 20.16 9.20
CA PRO A 183 4.17 21.48 9.75
C PRO A 183 5.57 21.55 10.36
N SER A 184 6.26 22.66 10.11
CA SER A 184 7.58 22.92 10.70
C SER A 184 7.47 22.82 12.23
N PRO A 185 8.43 22.18 12.92
CA PRO A 185 8.42 22.10 14.38
C PRO A 185 8.41 23.51 14.97
N GLY A 186 7.30 23.89 15.62
CA GLY A 186 7.08 25.22 16.20
C GLY A 186 6.04 26.11 15.47
N SER A 187 5.48 25.65 14.34
CA SER A 187 4.30 26.32 13.76
C SER A 187 3.03 25.83 14.46
N ALA A 188 2.29 26.74 15.11
CA ALA A 188 0.92 26.45 15.52
C ALA A 188 0.12 26.08 14.26
N TYR A 189 -0.61 24.95 14.30
CA TYR A 189 -1.52 24.58 13.21
C TYR A 189 -2.31 25.82 12.79
N GLN A 190 -2.27 26.18 11.52
CA GLN A 190 -3.12 27.26 11.02
C GLN A 190 -4.56 26.87 11.31
N LYS A 191 -5.26 27.70 12.09
CA LYS A 191 -6.65 27.47 12.46
C LYS A 191 -7.52 27.38 11.19
N GLY A 192 -8.13 26.24 10.94
CA GLY A 192 -8.87 25.86 9.72
C GLY A 192 -8.03 25.18 8.63
N GLY A 193 -6.80 24.76 8.93
CA GLY A 193 -5.90 24.11 7.96
C GLY A 193 -6.17 22.61 7.81
N LEU A 194 -5.72 22.05 6.67
CA LEU A 194 -5.77 20.61 6.36
C LEU A 194 -5.35 19.75 7.57
N TRP A 195 -4.22 20.11 8.18
CA TRP A 195 -3.65 19.40 9.33
C TRP A 195 -4.49 19.47 10.61
N GLU A 196 -5.29 20.52 10.83
CA GLU A 196 -6.18 20.60 11.99
C GLU A 196 -7.40 19.69 11.80
N ALA A 197 -8.03 19.73 10.62
CA ALA A 197 -9.13 18.81 10.29
C ALA A 197 -8.68 17.35 10.36
N ILE A 198 -7.47 17.07 9.87
CA ILE A 198 -6.81 15.76 9.96
C ILE A 198 -6.57 15.34 11.41
N ASN A 199 -6.08 16.24 12.26
CA ASN A 199 -5.81 15.96 13.67
C ASN A 199 -7.10 15.83 14.51
N GLU A 200 -8.17 16.53 14.14
CA GLU A 200 -9.51 16.36 14.72
C GLU A 200 -10.14 15.02 14.31
N LEU A 201 -9.92 14.58 13.07
CA LEU A 201 -10.41 13.30 12.55
C LEU A 201 -9.54 12.11 12.97
N MET A 202 -8.26 12.33 13.30
CA MET A 202 -7.30 11.31 13.74
C MET A 202 -6.66 11.65 15.10
N PRO A 203 -7.43 11.65 16.20
CA PRO A 203 -6.86 11.81 17.53
C PRO A 203 -5.94 10.62 17.86
N GLN A 204 -4.77 10.91 18.43
CA GLN A 204 -3.81 9.88 18.88
C GLN A 204 -4.29 9.12 20.11
#